data_AF-A0A833X262-F1
#
_entry.id   AF-A0A833X262-F1
#
_cell.length_a   1.000
_cell.length_b   1.000
_cell.length_c   1.000
_cell.angle_alpha   90.00
_cell.angle_beta   90.00
_cell.angle_gamma   90.00
#
_symmetry.space_group_name_H-M   'P 1'
#
loop_
_entity.id
_entity.type
_entity.pdbx_description
1 polymer ?
#
loop_
_entity_poly.entity_id
_entity_poly.type
_entity_poly.pdbx_seq_one_letter_code
_entity_poly.pdbx_strand_id
1 'polypeptide(L)'
;MISRVGLAAAAKSGTVARAISTETYSFVQARAGYRKEIVSLRKDFIEEEKRRKEKLARDAEAQRQIIMKAKAARLEVKRQQQAIRAKEVARERAIHDEKVRKYFEEKVVVRQERSAEVERRREALVASLRQQCAKWTTDENYTEKLKEDVFIYSPQQISARGSFDPSNTSGSAVSWLEKLQRMKPAGVHDSSVEAAASAVASAADEEDAITYAPSNDDDVEMSKPKQEDE
;
A
#
# COMPACT_ATOMS: atom_id res chain seq x y z
N MET A 1 -76.70 59.91 25.22
CA MET A 1 -77.27 60.72 26.32
C MET A 1 -78.29 59.85 27.05
N ILE A 2 -77.95 59.31 28.22
CA ILE A 2 -78.86 58.47 29.02
C ILE A 2 -79.57 59.40 30.01
N SER A 3 -80.90 59.44 29.90
CA SER A 3 -81.79 60.33 30.65
C SER A 3 -81.67 60.09 32.16
N ARG A 4 -81.21 61.11 32.90
CA ARG A 4 -80.97 61.09 34.36
C ARG A 4 -82.22 61.41 35.20
N VAL A 5 -83.42 61.33 34.64
CA VAL A 5 -84.64 61.79 35.34
C VAL A 5 -85.37 60.68 36.12
N GLY A 6 -84.95 59.42 36.01
CA GLY A 6 -85.59 58.29 36.71
C GLY A 6 -85.02 57.91 38.09
N LEU A 7 -83.83 58.39 38.48
CA LEU A 7 -83.16 57.88 39.71
C LEU A 7 -83.61 58.57 41.01
N ALA A 8 -84.27 59.72 40.95
CA ALA A 8 -84.57 60.52 42.15
C ALA A 8 -85.87 60.14 42.88
N ALA A 9 -86.84 59.49 42.21
CA ALA A 9 -88.12 59.14 42.83
C ALA A 9 -88.07 57.85 43.68
N ALA A 10 -87.10 56.95 43.42
CA ALA A 10 -86.97 55.69 44.14
C ALA A 10 -86.05 55.77 45.37
N ALA A 11 -85.33 56.88 45.56
CA ALA A 11 -84.44 57.11 46.70
C ALA A 11 -85.17 57.37 48.04
N LYS A 12 -86.47 57.66 48.02
CA LYS A 12 -87.31 57.80 49.22
C LYS A 12 -87.92 56.49 49.72
N SER A 13 -87.71 55.38 49.02
CA SER A 13 -88.11 54.05 49.48
C SER A 13 -86.85 53.24 49.79
N GLY A 14 -86.58 52.97 51.07
CA GLY A 14 -85.39 52.28 51.57
C GLY A 14 -85.14 50.88 50.97
N THR A 15 -86.08 50.39 50.16
CA THR A 15 -86.02 49.17 49.37
C THR A 15 -84.93 49.20 48.28
N VAL A 16 -84.67 50.36 47.65
CA VAL A 16 -83.64 50.47 46.58
C VAL A 16 -82.22 50.49 47.15
N ALA A 17 -82.00 51.20 48.26
CA ALA A 17 -80.70 51.19 48.94
C ALA A 17 -80.37 49.80 49.50
N ARG A 18 -81.37 49.07 50.00
CA ARG A 18 -81.22 47.69 50.47
C ARG A 18 -80.88 46.74 49.32
N ALA A 19 -81.58 46.80 48.18
CA ALA A 19 -81.30 45.98 47.00
C ALA A 19 -79.88 46.20 46.44
N ILE A 20 -79.43 47.47 46.32
CA ILE A 20 -78.08 47.80 45.86
C ILE A 20 -77.02 47.31 46.87
N SER A 21 -77.28 47.41 48.18
CA SER A 21 -76.36 46.90 49.21
C SER A 21 -76.26 45.36 49.24
N THR A 22 -77.37 44.65 48.99
CA THR A 22 -77.38 43.18 48.91
C THR A 22 -76.73 42.65 47.64
N GLU A 23 -76.91 43.33 46.50
CA GLU A 23 -76.28 42.98 45.22
C GLU A 23 -74.77 43.28 45.21
N THR A 24 -74.35 44.37 45.86
CA THR A 24 -72.92 44.68 46.02
C THR A 24 -72.24 43.68 46.97
N TYR A 25 -72.91 43.25 48.04
CA TYR A 25 -72.40 42.23 48.95
C TYR A 25 -72.25 40.85 48.26
N SER A 26 -73.22 40.44 47.42
CA SER A 26 -73.14 39.18 46.67
C SER A 26 -72.04 39.20 45.61
N PHE A 27 -71.82 40.33 44.93
CA PHE A 27 -70.71 40.48 43.99
C PHE A 27 -69.33 40.42 44.67
N VAL A 28 -69.18 41.03 45.84
CA VAL A 28 -67.93 40.97 46.62
C VAL A 28 -67.64 39.54 47.08
N GLN A 29 -68.65 38.81 47.53
CA GLN A 29 -68.52 37.40 47.91
C GLN A 29 -68.16 36.51 46.70
N ALA A 30 -68.82 36.71 45.55
CA ALA A 30 -68.50 36.01 44.31
C ALA A 30 -67.07 36.30 43.84
N ARG A 31 -66.63 37.57 43.90
CA ARG A 31 -65.26 37.96 43.56
C ARG A 31 -64.22 37.35 44.51
N ALA A 32 -64.54 37.27 45.81
CA ALA A 32 -63.68 36.62 46.78
C ALA A 32 -63.59 35.11 46.55
N GLY A 33 -64.70 34.45 46.22
CA GLY A 33 -64.74 33.03 45.82
C GLY A 33 -63.90 32.76 44.57
N TYR A 34 -64.13 33.54 43.51
CA TYR A 34 -63.38 33.44 42.25
C TYR A 34 -61.88 33.66 42.44
N ARG A 35 -61.46 34.63 43.27
CA ARG A 35 -60.05 34.84 43.58
C ARG A 35 -59.42 33.64 44.30
N LYS A 36 -60.14 33.01 45.22
CA LYS A 36 -59.66 31.81 45.92
C LYS A 36 -59.49 30.64 44.94
N GLU A 37 -60.45 30.46 44.03
CA GLU A 37 -60.40 29.43 42.99
C GLU A 37 -59.25 29.66 41.99
N ILE A 38 -59.01 30.90 41.57
CA ILE A 38 -57.83 31.21 40.74
C ILE A 38 -56.53 30.88 41.48
N VAL A 39 -56.46 31.19 42.78
CA VAL A 39 -55.26 30.92 43.57
C VAL A 39 -55.03 29.41 43.72
N SER A 40 -56.07 28.59 43.90
CA SER A 40 -55.91 27.13 43.89
C SER A 40 -55.48 26.64 42.50
N LEU A 41 -56.15 27.06 41.43
CA LEU A 41 -55.79 26.66 40.06
C LEU A 41 -54.36 27.05 39.69
N ARG A 42 -53.87 28.21 40.13
CA ARG A 42 -52.47 28.62 39.94
C ARG A 42 -51.49 27.72 40.68
N LYS A 43 -51.83 27.28 41.90
CA LYS A 43 -50.98 26.34 42.66
C LYS A 43 -50.91 25.00 41.94
N ASP A 44 -52.06 24.48 41.52
CA ASP A 44 -52.14 23.20 40.80
C ASP A 44 -51.35 23.26 39.49
N PHE A 45 -51.49 24.34 38.72
CA PHE A 45 -50.73 24.57 37.49
C PHE A 45 -49.21 24.63 37.74
N ILE A 46 -48.77 25.31 38.81
CA ILE A 46 -47.34 25.38 39.16
C ILE A 46 -46.80 24.00 39.54
N GLU A 47 -47.58 23.19 40.26
CA GLU A 47 -47.19 21.83 40.64
C GLU A 47 -47.13 20.89 39.42
N GLU A 48 -48.08 21.00 38.50
CA GLU A 48 -48.07 20.25 37.23
C GLU A 48 -46.86 20.61 36.38
N GLU A 49 -46.54 21.89 36.25
CA GLU A 49 -45.34 22.36 35.54
C GLU A 49 -44.06 21.85 36.19
N LYS A 50 -43.97 21.83 37.52
CA LYS A 50 -42.83 21.24 38.25
C LYS A 50 -42.71 19.74 37.96
N ARG A 51 -43.81 18.98 38.06
CA ARG A 51 -43.83 17.54 37.75
C ARG A 51 -43.43 17.27 36.29
N ARG A 52 -43.86 18.12 35.35
CA ARG A 52 -43.48 18.02 33.94
C ARG A 52 -41.98 18.21 33.75
N LYS A 53 -41.40 19.25 34.38
CA LYS A 53 -39.96 19.51 34.34
C LYS A 53 -39.14 18.38 34.95
N GLU A 54 -39.56 17.85 36.10
CA GLU A 54 -38.89 16.72 36.74
C GLU A 54 -38.93 15.44 35.89
N LYS A 55 -40.05 15.16 35.22
CA LYS A 55 -40.14 14.04 34.27
C LYS A 55 -39.15 14.22 33.13
N LEU A 56 -39.14 15.40 32.51
CA LEU A 56 -38.20 15.71 31.42
C LEU A 56 -36.73 15.62 31.87
N ALA A 57 -36.41 16.05 33.10
CA ALA A 57 -35.08 15.92 33.65
C ALA A 57 -34.67 14.44 33.85
N ARG A 58 -35.56 13.62 34.42
CA ARG A 58 -35.32 12.18 34.58
C ARG A 58 -35.15 11.46 33.25
N ASP A 59 -35.97 11.80 32.25
CA ASP A 59 -35.88 11.22 30.92
C ASP A 59 -34.54 11.61 30.24
N ALA A 60 -34.11 12.87 30.39
CA ALA A 60 -32.81 13.33 29.87
C ALA A 60 -31.63 12.63 30.55
N GLU A 61 -31.69 12.40 31.87
CA GLU A 61 -30.67 11.64 32.60
C GLU A 61 -30.63 10.17 32.16
N ALA A 62 -31.80 9.54 31.99
CA ALA A 62 -31.89 8.17 31.50
C ALA A 62 -31.28 8.05 30.09
N GLN A 63 -31.57 8.99 29.19
CA GLN A 63 -30.96 9.05 27.86
C GLN A 63 -29.44 9.24 27.92
N ARG A 64 -28.94 10.12 28.79
CA ARG A 64 -27.49 10.29 29.00
C ARG A 64 -26.83 9.00 29.46
N GLN A 65 -27.44 8.26 30.38
CA GLN A 65 -26.93 6.97 30.85
C GLN A 65 -26.90 5.92 29.73
N ILE A 66 -27.96 5.85 28.91
CA ILE A 66 -28.01 4.95 27.75
C ILE A 66 -26.87 5.26 26.77
N ILE A 67 -26.69 6.54 26.44
CA ILE A 67 -25.60 6.98 25.55
C ILE A 67 -24.23 6.66 26.15
N MET A 68 -24.04 6.88 27.45
CA MET A 68 -22.77 6.58 28.13
C MET A 68 -22.47 5.08 28.09
N LYS A 69 -23.45 4.23 28.38
CA LYS A 69 -23.30 2.76 28.30
C LYS A 69 -22.99 2.31 26.88
N ALA A 70 -23.67 2.85 25.87
CA ALA A 70 -23.40 2.54 24.47
C ALA A 70 -21.98 2.99 24.05
N LYS A 71 -21.53 4.17 24.49
CA LYS A 71 -20.16 4.65 24.26
C LYS A 71 -19.13 3.74 24.93
N ALA A 72 -19.37 3.33 26.18
CA ALA A 72 -18.50 2.41 26.89
C ALA A 72 -18.40 1.06 26.19
N ALA A 73 -19.52 0.49 25.75
CA ALA A 73 -19.55 -0.76 24.98
C ALA A 73 -18.77 -0.63 23.66
N ARG A 74 -18.93 0.48 22.93
CA ARG A 74 -18.18 0.75 21.70
C ARG A 74 -16.66 0.83 21.95
N LEU A 75 -16.24 1.49 23.04
CA LEU A 75 -14.82 1.58 23.39
C LEU A 75 -14.25 0.21 23.78
N GLU A 76 -15.03 -0.61 24.47
CA GLU A 76 -14.61 -1.97 24.82
C GLU A 76 -14.43 -2.86 23.58
N VAL A 77 -15.37 -2.82 22.64
CA VAL A 77 -15.22 -3.52 21.35
C VAL A 77 -13.97 -3.06 20.61
N LYS A 78 -13.68 -1.75 20.60
CA LYS A 78 -12.44 -1.23 19.99
C LYS A 78 -11.19 -1.75 20.68
N ARG A 79 -11.17 -1.83 22.01
CA ARG A 79 -10.04 -2.41 22.76
C ARG A 79 -9.84 -3.88 22.42
N GLN A 80 -10.93 -4.64 22.34
CA GLN A 80 -10.89 -6.05 21.95
C GLN A 80 -10.35 -6.22 20.52
N GLN A 81 -10.80 -5.39 19.58
CA GLN A 81 -10.27 -5.38 18.20
C GLN A 81 -8.77 -5.05 18.16
N GLN A 82 -8.33 -4.06 18.92
CA GLN A 82 -6.90 -3.74 19.02
C GLN A 82 -6.09 -4.91 19.59
N ALA A 83 -6.61 -5.58 20.62
CA ALA A 83 -5.97 -6.76 21.21
C ALA A 83 -5.90 -7.94 20.24
N ILE A 84 -6.93 -8.15 19.43
CA ILE A 84 -6.93 -9.17 18.37
C ILE A 84 -5.89 -8.83 17.30
N ARG A 85 -5.91 -7.58 16.79
CA ARG A 85 -4.94 -7.12 15.78
C ARG A 85 -3.51 -7.22 16.28
N ALA A 86 -3.24 -6.87 17.54
CA ALA A 86 -1.90 -7.00 18.12
C ALA A 86 -1.43 -8.46 18.15
N LYS A 87 -2.32 -9.41 18.45
CA LYS A 87 -2.02 -10.85 18.39
C LYS A 87 -1.77 -11.32 16.97
N GLU A 88 -2.54 -10.82 16.00
CA GLU A 88 -2.34 -11.12 14.57
C GLU A 88 -0.99 -10.61 14.07
N VAL A 89 -0.66 -9.35 14.33
CA VAL A 89 0.62 -8.75 13.98
C VAL A 89 1.80 -9.50 14.62
N ALA A 90 1.66 -9.93 15.88
CA ALA A 90 2.69 -10.74 16.53
C ALA A 90 2.89 -12.10 15.85
N ARG A 91 1.82 -12.74 15.38
CA ARG A 91 1.90 -13.99 14.61
C ARG A 91 2.52 -13.78 13.24
N GLU A 92 2.13 -12.74 12.52
CA GLU A 92 2.71 -12.40 11.21
C GLU A 92 4.20 -12.10 11.33
N ARG A 93 4.60 -11.36 12.37
CA ARG A 93 6.01 -11.11 12.66
C ARG A 93 6.77 -12.40 12.94
N ALA A 94 6.22 -13.31 13.74
CA ALA A 94 6.86 -14.61 13.99
C ALA A 94 7.06 -15.41 12.70
N ILE A 95 6.05 -15.48 11.83
CA ILE A 95 6.14 -16.15 10.53
C ILE A 95 7.18 -15.48 9.63
N HIS A 96 7.25 -14.14 9.63
CA HIS A 96 8.24 -13.40 8.87
C HIS A 96 9.67 -13.67 9.38
N ASP A 97 9.88 -13.64 10.70
CA ASP A 97 11.17 -13.90 11.31
C ASP A 97 11.64 -15.34 11.02
N GLU A 98 10.74 -16.32 11.00
CA GLU A 98 11.02 -17.69 10.54
C GLU A 98 11.41 -17.76 9.06
N LYS A 99 10.74 -17.02 8.18
CA LYS A 99 11.10 -16.95 6.75
C LYS A 99 12.48 -16.34 6.56
N VAL A 100 12.78 -15.26 7.26
CA VAL A 100 14.09 -14.60 7.23
C VAL A 100 15.18 -15.55 7.72
N ARG A 101 14.93 -16.26 8.83
CA ARG A 101 15.85 -17.27 9.34
C ARG A 101 16.13 -18.37 8.31
N LYS A 102 15.09 -18.95 7.71
CA LYS A 102 15.24 -19.98 6.66
C LYS A 102 16.04 -19.46 5.46
N TYR A 103 15.78 -18.23 5.02
CA TYR A 103 16.53 -17.60 3.93
C TYR A 103 18.02 -17.46 4.25
N PHE A 104 18.36 -17.05 5.48
CA PHE A 104 19.75 -16.97 5.90
C PHE A 104 20.42 -18.34 5.98
N GLU A 105 19.74 -19.34 6.53
CA GLU A 105 20.23 -20.72 6.59
C GLU A 105 20.52 -21.26 5.18
N GLU A 106 19.61 -21.07 4.22
CA GLU A 106 19.81 -21.45 2.82
C GLU A 106 21.00 -20.70 2.18
N LYS A 107 21.11 -19.39 2.40
CA LYS A 107 22.22 -18.60 1.87
C LYS A 107 23.57 -19.01 2.43
N VAL A 108 23.62 -19.45 3.69
CA VAL A 108 24.86 -19.95 4.30
C VAL A 108 25.31 -21.24 3.60
N VAL A 109 24.38 -22.18 3.36
CA VAL A 109 24.69 -23.42 2.63
C VAL A 109 25.22 -23.13 1.23
N VAL A 110 24.53 -22.27 0.46
CA VAL A 110 24.97 -21.89 -0.89
C VAL A 110 26.35 -21.23 -0.88
N ARG A 111 26.66 -20.41 0.13
CA ARG A 111 28.00 -19.80 0.27
C ARG A 111 29.07 -20.85 0.56
N GLN A 112 28.78 -21.83 1.42
CA GLN A 112 29.69 -22.92 1.75
C GLN A 112 29.96 -23.82 0.54
N GLU A 113 28.92 -24.19 -0.22
CA GLU A 113 29.06 -24.95 -1.45
C GLU A 113 29.91 -24.19 -2.48
N ARG A 114 29.65 -22.90 -2.65
CA ARG A 114 30.44 -22.05 -3.55
C ARG A 114 31.89 -21.94 -3.10
N SER A 115 32.16 -21.79 -1.79
CA SER A 115 33.55 -21.74 -1.30
C SER A 115 34.27 -23.06 -1.51
N ALA A 116 33.61 -24.18 -1.23
CA ALA A 116 34.19 -25.51 -1.45
C ALA A 116 34.53 -25.76 -2.93
N GLU A 117 33.65 -25.34 -3.85
CA GLU A 117 33.92 -25.43 -5.30
C GLU A 117 35.11 -24.55 -5.73
N VAL A 118 35.23 -23.34 -5.18
CA VAL A 118 36.37 -22.45 -5.44
C VAL A 118 37.68 -23.06 -4.93
N GLU A 119 37.66 -23.65 -3.73
CA GLU A 119 38.81 -24.36 -3.17
C GLU A 119 39.21 -25.56 -4.03
N ARG A 120 38.25 -26.38 -4.44
CA ARG A 120 38.45 -27.49 -5.39
C ARG A 120 39.12 -27.05 -6.70
N ARG A 121 38.69 -25.93 -7.27
CA ARG A 121 39.30 -25.36 -8.49
C ARG A 121 40.70 -24.84 -8.22
N ARG A 122 40.90 -24.15 -7.10
CA ARG A 122 42.21 -23.64 -6.69
C ARG A 122 43.20 -24.77 -6.49
N GLU A 123 42.81 -25.84 -5.83
CA GLU A 123 43.63 -27.04 -5.63
C GLU A 123 44.00 -27.71 -6.95
N ALA A 124 43.05 -27.83 -7.89
CA ALA A 124 43.31 -28.38 -9.21
C ALA A 124 44.32 -27.53 -10.00
N LEU A 125 44.18 -26.20 -9.95
CA LEU A 125 45.13 -25.27 -10.57
C LEU A 125 46.51 -25.36 -9.92
N VAL A 126 46.59 -25.40 -8.59
CA VAL A 126 47.85 -25.54 -7.85
C VAL A 126 48.51 -26.89 -8.17
N ALA A 127 47.74 -27.98 -8.28
CA ALA A 127 48.27 -29.27 -8.67
C ALA A 127 48.83 -29.25 -10.11
N SER A 128 48.12 -28.64 -11.05
CA SER A 128 48.60 -28.42 -12.43
C SER A 128 49.88 -27.59 -12.46
N LEU A 129 49.92 -26.48 -11.72
CA LEU A 129 51.11 -25.65 -11.56
C LEU A 129 52.28 -26.44 -10.96
N ARG A 130 52.07 -27.25 -9.93
CA ARG A 130 53.12 -28.13 -9.37
C ARG A 130 53.66 -29.10 -10.41
N GLN A 131 52.80 -29.69 -11.24
CA GLN A 131 53.23 -30.56 -12.34
C GLN A 131 54.02 -29.80 -13.42
N GLN A 132 53.67 -28.53 -13.68
CA GLN A 132 54.42 -27.67 -14.60
C GLN A 132 55.78 -27.25 -14.02
N CYS A 133 55.82 -26.82 -12.76
CA CYS A 133 57.05 -26.45 -12.06
C CYS A 133 58.05 -27.61 -12.00
N ALA A 134 57.58 -28.85 -11.84
CA ALA A 134 58.44 -30.03 -11.88
C ALA A 134 59.14 -30.24 -13.24
N LYS A 135 58.61 -29.63 -14.32
CA LYS A 135 59.23 -29.66 -15.67
C LYS A 135 60.16 -28.48 -15.92
N TRP A 136 60.20 -27.49 -15.02
CA TRP A 136 61.07 -26.33 -15.17
C TRP A 136 62.53 -26.69 -14.95
N THR A 137 63.41 -25.96 -15.62
CA THR A 137 64.86 -26.07 -15.47
C THR A 137 65.30 -25.45 -14.15
N THR A 138 65.95 -26.25 -13.31
CA THR A 138 66.63 -25.82 -12.10
C THR A 138 68.14 -25.86 -12.31
N ASP A 139 68.90 -25.19 -11.44
CA ASP A 139 70.37 -25.14 -11.51
C ASP A 139 71.00 -26.54 -11.52
N GLU A 140 70.35 -27.51 -10.85
CA GLU A 140 70.76 -28.91 -10.79
C GLU A 140 70.53 -29.67 -12.11
N ASN A 141 69.50 -29.32 -12.89
CA ASN A 141 69.11 -29.98 -14.13
C ASN A 141 69.55 -29.23 -15.40
N TYR A 142 70.26 -28.11 -15.23
CA TYR A 142 70.61 -27.16 -16.29
C TYR A 142 71.46 -27.80 -17.40
N THR A 143 72.47 -28.59 -17.01
CA THR A 143 73.41 -29.23 -17.93
C THR A 143 72.80 -30.38 -18.75
N GLU A 144 71.74 -31.01 -18.25
CA GLU A 144 71.05 -32.11 -18.94
C GLU A 144 69.96 -31.60 -19.89
N LYS A 145 69.24 -30.54 -19.51
CA LYS A 145 68.11 -29.99 -20.28
C LYS A 145 68.54 -29.13 -21.48
N LEU A 146 69.73 -28.53 -21.45
CA LEU A 146 70.24 -27.64 -22.50
C LEU A 146 71.24 -28.30 -23.47
N LYS A 147 71.29 -29.64 -23.50
CA LYS A 147 72.09 -30.36 -24.50
C LYS A 147 71.47 -30.22 -25.90
N GLU A 148 72.33 -30.20 -26.91
CA GLU A 148 71.95 -30.01 -28.31
C GLU A 148 70.96 -31.08 -28.80
N ASP A 149 71.11 -32.34 -28.35
CA ASP A 149 70.19 -33.44 -28.65
C ASP A 149 68.77 -33.21 -28.12
N VAL A 150 68.63 -32.60 -26.94
CA VAL A 150 67.31 -32.30 -26.35
C VAL A 150 66.63 -31.16 -27.12
N PHE A 151 67.41 -30.23 -27.67
CA PHE A 151 66.92 -29.12 -28.49
C PHE A 151 66.43 -29.60 -29.88
N ILE A 152 67.23 -30.43 -30.56
CA ILE A 152 66.92 -30.96 -31.90
C ILE A 152 65.71 -31.89 -31.88
N TYR A 153 65.56 -32.72 -30.84
CA TYR A 153 64.46 -33.69 -30.72
C TYR A 153 63.35 -33.23 -29.77
N SER A 154 63.26 -31.93 -29.45
CA SER A 154 62.18 -31.46 -28.58
C SER A 154 60.82 -31.61 -29.28
N PRO A 155 59.76 -32.04 -28.57
CA PRO A 155 58.42 -32.18 -29.15
C PRO A 155 57.91 -30.89 -29.81
N GLN A 156 58.29 -29.72 -29.30
CA GLN A 156 57.90 -28.42 -29.85
C GLN A 156 58.57 -28.12 -31.19
N GLN A 157 59.85 -28.48 -31.36
CA GLN A 157 60.55 -28.37 -32.64
C GLN A 157 60.07 -29.41 -33.65
N ILE A 158 59.76 -30.63 -33.19
CA ILE A 158 59.22 -31.71 -34.04
C ILE A 158 57.80 -31.37 -34.53
N SER A 159 56.93 -30.86 -33.65
CA SER A 159 55.59 -30.40 -34.05
C SER A 159 55.62 -29.20 -34.98
N ALA A 160 56.54 -28.24 -34.78
CA ALA A 160 56.73 -27.11 -35.69
C ALA A 160 57.32 -27.52 -37.06
N ARG A 161 58.16 -28.55 -37.11
CA ARG A 161 58.66 -29.15 -38.36
C ARG A 161 57.57 -29.95 -39.09
N GLY A 162 56.69 -30.64 -38.36
CA GLY A 162 55.55 -31.37 -38.93
C GLY A 162 54.38 -30.49 -39.35
N SER A 163 54.28 -29.26 -38.83
CA SER A 163 53.24 -28.29 -39.21
C SER A 163 53.58 -27.47 -40.46
N PHE A 164 54.80 -27.59 -41.01
CA PHE A 164 55.18 -26.98 -42.28
C PHE A 164 55.10 -28.02 -43.41
N ASP A 165 53.91 -28.60 -43.58
CA ASP A 165 53.53 -29.31 -44.79
C ASP A 165 52.60 -28.40 -45.62
N PRO A 166 53.07 -27.81 -46.73
CA PRO A 166 52.24 -26.95 -47.57
C PRO A 166 51.08 -27.70 -48.23
N SER A 167 51.05 -29.04 -48.21
CA SER A 167 49.94 -29.85 -48.73
C SER A 167 48.81 -30.06 -47.72
N ASN A 168 49.06 -29.85 -46.42
CA ASN A 168 48.08 -30.05 -45.35
C ASN A 168 47.46 -28.74 -44.83
N THR A 169 47.75 -27.59 -45.45
CA THR A 169 47.12 -26.29 -45.13
C THR A 169 45.74 -26.11 -45.81
N SER A 170 44.96 -27.19 -45.90
CA SER A 170 43.65 -27.19 -46.56
C SER A 170 42.51 -26.68 -45.66
N GLY A 171 42.71 -25.57 -44.92
CA GLY A 171 41.71 -25.18 -43.93
C GLY A 171 41.62 -23.75 -43.41
N SER A 172 42.52 -22.83 -43.75
CA SER A 172 42.44 -21.47 -43.16
C SER A 172 42.53 -20.33 -44.18
N ALA A 173 43.59 -20.23 -44.98
CA ALA A 173 43.75 -19.11 -45.90
C ALA A 173 42.89 -19.23 -47.19
N VAL A 174 42.83 -20.42 -47.80
CA VAL A 174 42.05 -20.66 -49.03
C VAL A 174 40.55 -20.69 -48.73
N SER A 175 40.14 -21.25 -47.57
CA SER A 175 38.74 -21.26 -47.13
C SER A 175 38.19 -19.84 -46.90
N TRP A 176 39.01 -18.91 -46.38
CA TRP A 176 38.64 -17.51 -46.24
C TRP A 176 38.55 -16.77 -47.57
N LEU A 177 39.47 -17.01 -48.50
CA LEU A 177 39.41 -16.45 -49.86
C LEU A 177 38.20 -16.97 -50.65
N GLU A 178 37.93 -18.28 -50.56
CA GLU A 178 36.77 -18.88 -51.21
C GLU A 178 35.46 -18.38 -50.57
N LYS A 179 35.45 -18.14 -49.26
CA LYS A 179 34.34 -17.50 -48.55
C LYS A 179 34.16 -16.04 -48.96
N LEU A 180 35.23 -15.26 -49.14
CA LEU A 180 35.17 -13.89 -49.66
C LEU A 180 34.73 -13.85 -51.13
N GLN A 181 35.13 -14.83 -51.95
CA GLN A 181 34.68 -14.93 -53.34
C GLN A 181 33.21 -15.33 -53.45
N ARG A 182 32.70 -16.16 -52.53
CA ARG A 182 31.27 -16.50 -52.42
C ARG A 182 30.43 -15.38 -51.78
N MET A 183 31.04 -14.54 -50.94
CA MET A 183 30.38 -13.37 -50.38
C MET A 183 30.40 -12.22 -51.40
N LYS A 184 29.35 -12.15 -52.23
CA LYS A 184 29.09 -10.98 -53.07
C LYS A 184 28.92 -9.74 -52.16
N PRO A 185 29.60 -8.61 -52.43
CA PRO A 185 29.39 -7.38 -51.66
C PRO A 185 27.93 -6.94 -51.76
N ALA A 186 27.31 -6.61 -50.63
CA ALA A 186 25.96 -6.03 -50.61
C ALA A 186 25.97 -4.72 -51.43
N GLY A 187 25.33 -4.72 -52.60
CA GLY A 187 25.23 -3.57 -53.50
C GLY A 187 25.55 -3.83 -54.98
N VAL A 188 26.07 -5.00 -55.38
CA VAL A 188 26.25 -5.35 -56.80
C VAL A 188 25.13 -6.30 -57.25
N HIS A 189 23.95 -5.73 -57.49
CA HIS A 189 22.89 -6.38 -58.24
C HIS A 189 23.28 -6.34 -59.72
N ASP A 190 23.47 -7.51 -60.34
CA ASP A 190 23.54 -7.61 -61.79
C ASP A 190 22.13 -7.26 -62.31
N SER A 191 22.01 -6.08 -62.90
CA SER A 191 20.77 -5.55 -63.45
C SER A 191 20.31 -6.42 -64.61
N SER A 192 19.64 -7.54 -64.34
CA SER A 192 19.01 -8.33 -65.39
C SER A 192 17.87 -9.26 -64.95
N VAL A 193 17.69 -9.61 -63.67
CA VAL A 193 16.66 -10.63 -63.30
C VAL A 193 16.03 -10.41 -61.92
N GLU A 194 15.50 -9.22 -61.64
CA GLU A 194 14.71 -9.02 -60.40
C GLU A 194 13.49 -8.10 -60.60
N ALA A 195 12.79 -8.29 -61.72
CA ALA A 195 11.49 -7.64 -61.97
C ALA A 195 10.29 -8.54 -61.62
N ALA A 196 10.50 -9.75 -61.07
CA ALA A 196 9.42 -10.74 -60.93
C ALA A 196 9.07 -11.16 -59.49
N ALA A 197 9.84 -10.77 -58.46
CA ALA A 197 9.59 -11.24 -57.08
C ALA A 197 9.06 -10.16 -56.12
N SER A 198 9.23 -8.87 -56.43
CA SER A 198 8.79 -7.77 -55.55
C SER A 198 7.29 -7.41 -55.67
N ALA A 199 6.49 -8.19 -56.40
CA ALA A 199 5.06 -7.96 -56.59
C ALA A 199 4.15 -8.95 -55.81
N VAL A 200 4.70 -9.94 -55.11
CA VAL A 200 3.90 -11.02 -54.47
C VAL A 200 3.82 -10.88 -52.93
N ALA A 201 4.58 -9.98 -52.29
CA ALA A 201 4.63 -9.86 -50.83
C ALA A 201 3.86 -8.65 -50.23
N SER A 202 3.05 -7.93 -51.02
CA SER A 202 2.24 -6.79 -50.53
C SER A 202 0.74 -7.08 -50.42
N ALA A 203 0.31 -8.34 -50.33
CA ALA A 203 -1.12 -8.71 -50.32
C ALA A 203 -1.56 -9.61 -49.17
N ALA A 204 -0.77 -9.76 -48.09
CA ALA A 204 -1.19 -10.56 -46.93
C ALA A 204 -0.46 -10.14 -45.66
N ASP A 205 -0.89 -9.04 -45.01
CA ASP A 205 -0.78 -8.88 -43.55
C ASP A 205 -1.61 -7.66 -43.07
N GLU A 206 -2.93 -7.70 -43.26
CA GLU A 206 -3.87 -6.94 -42.42
C GLU A 206 -4.61 -7.98 -41.57
N GLU A 207 -4.34 -8.06 -40.27
CA GLU A 207 -5.31 -8.34 -39.19
C GLU A 207 -4.57 -8.33 -37.81
N ASP A 208 -5.13 -7.59 -36.86
CA ASP A 208 -5.08 -7.77 -35.40
C ASP A 208 -3.76 -7.81 -34.60
N ALA A 209 -3.50 -6.72 -33.86
CA ALA A 209 -3.03 -6.82 -32.46
C ALA A 209 -3.24 -5.50 -31.68
N ILE A 210 -4.34 -5.43 -30.94
CA ILE A 210 -4.52 -4.58 -29.76
C ILE A 210 -3.48 -4.98 -28.71
N THR A 211 -2.74 -4.03 -28.10
CA THR A 211 -2.61 -3.88 -26.62
C THR A 211 -1.61 -2.80 -26.17
N TYR A 212 -2.16 -1.90 -25.35
CA TYR A 212 -1.64 -1.37 -24.08
C TYR A 212 -0.46 -0.37 -24.06
N ALA A 213 -0.79 0.85 -23.63
CA ALA A 213 0.08 1.99 -23.37
C ALA A 213 0.95 1.84 -22.10
N PRO A 214 2.12 2.49 -22.03
CA PRO A 214 2.81 2.75 -20.77
C PRO A 214 2.47 4.17 -20.28
N SER A 215 1.60 4.28 -19.27
CA SER A 215 1.43 5.53 -18.50
C SER A 215 2.31 5.44 -17.26
N ASN A 216 3.48 6.05 -17.32
CA ASN A 216 4.26 6.43 -16.13
C ASN A 216 3.70 7.78 -15.66
N ASP A 217 3.09 7.82 -14.48
CA ASP A 217 2.97 9.01 -13.63
C ASP A 217 2.44 8.57 -12.26
N ASP A 218 3.36 8.34 -11.32
CA ASP A 218 3.07 8.21 -9.88
C ASP A 218 3.92 9.26 -9.15
N ASP A 219 3.49 10.53 -9.23
CA ASP A 219 3.93 11.61 -8.36
C ASP A 219 3.29 11.43 -6.98
N VAL A 220 4.01 10.77 -6.07
CA VAL A 220 3.62 10.67 -4.66
C VAL A 220 4.02 11.97 -3.96
N GLU A 221 3.12 12.96 -3.95
CA GLU A 221 3.21 14.11 -3.06
C GLU A 221 3.13 13.66 -1.59
N MET A 222 4.27 13.65 -0.90
CA MET A 222 4.34 13.55 0.55
C MET A 222 3.72 14.80 1.20
N SER A 223 2.45 14.71 1.59
CA SER A 223 1.83 15.66 2.51
C SER A 223 2.48 15.56 3.90
N LYS A 224 3.28 16.57 4.26
CA LYS A 224 3.79 16.81 5.62
C LYS A 224 2.64 16.93 6.63
N PRO A 225 2.72 16.32 7.83
CA PRO A 225 1.83 16.68 8.92
C PRO A 225 2.26 18.04 9.49
N LYS A 226 1.32 19.00 9.59
CA LYS A 226 1.48 20.21 10.38
C LYS A 226 1.64 19.84 11.85
N GLN A 227 2.77 20.23 12.45
CA GLN A 227 2.84 20.47 13.89
C GLN A 227 2.01 21.73 14.16
N GLU A 228 0.97 21.60 14.98
CA GLU A 228 0.41 22.73 15.71
C GLU A 228 1.10 22.74 17.07
N ASP A 229 1.98 23.73 17.25
CA ASP A 229 2.46 24.18 18.55
C ASP A 229 1.52 25.30 19.04
N GLU A 230 1.28 25.28 20.37
CA GLU A 230 0.52 26.21 21.24
C GLU A 230 -1.01 26.04 21.37
#